data_AF-A0A6I8PCH2-F1
#
_entry.id   AF-A0A6I8PCH2-F1
#
_cell.length_a   1.000
_cell.length_b   1.000
_cell.length_c   1.000
_cell.angle_alpha   90.00
_cell.angle_beta   90.00
_cell.angle_gamma   90.00
#
_symmetry.space_group_name_H-M   'P 1'
#
loop_
_entity.id
_entity.type
_entity.pdbx_description
1 polymer ?
#
loop_
_entity_poly.entity_id
_entity_poly.type
_entity_poly.pdbx_seq_one_letter_code
_entity_poly.pdbx_strand_id
1 'polypeptide(L)'
;MGRPPLAPRGVAPGGSSGCAVTARGGGRGGREREPGPPRAGRPAMKGKEEKEGGGGGGGGGGGGGGGGGRAGAGGGGAGSPEKSPTAQELKEQGNRLFVGRKYPEAAACYSKAITRNPLVAVYYTNRALCHLKMQQHDKALADCKRALELDGQSVKAHFFLGQCQLEMESYDEAIANLQRAYNLAKEQRLNFGDDIPSALRLAKKKRWNSIEERRIHQENELHSYLTKLIMAERQRELEECRQSQEEEEEEEEEESSAEESRGRAQLASIEAKHDKYLADMDELFSQVDEKRKKRDIPDYLCGKISFELMREPCITPSGITYDRKDIEEHLQRVGHFDPVTRSPLTQEQLIPNLAMKEVIDAFVSENGWVEDY
;
A
#
# COMPACT_ATOMS: atom_id res chain seq x y z
N MET A 1 21.90 58.71 -2.86
CA MET A 1 20.81 58.07 -2.10
C MET A 1 19.52 58.29 -2.87
N GLY A 2 18.88 57.21 -3.33
CA GLY A 2 17.79 57.27 -4.29
C GLY A 2 16.46 57.72 -3.72
N ARG A 3 15.66 58.36 -4.58
CA ARG A 3 14.20 58.28 -4.67
C ARG A 3 13.77 58.67 -6.10
N PRO A 4 12.66 58.11 -6.62
CA PRO A 4 12.41 57.89 -8.05
C PRO A 4 11.60 59.01 -8.71
N PRO A 5 11.52 59.09 -10.06
CA PRO A 5 10.60 59.99 -10.73
C PRO A 5 9.20 59.38 -10.93
N LEU A 6 8.23 60.29 -10.87
CA LEU A 6 6.79 60.11 -10.82
C LEU A 6 6.19 59.72 -12.20
N ALA A 7 5.20 58.83 -12.18
CA ALA A 7 4.36 58.50 -13.34
C ALA A 7 3.36 59.64 -13.67
N PRO A 8 3.03 59.89 -14.95
CA PRO A 8 1.98 60.80 -15.33
C PRO A 8 0.60 60.14 -15.39
N ARG A 9 -0.40 60.93 -15.03
CA ARG A 9 -1.85 60.65 -15.05
C ARG A 9 -2.40 60.69 -16.48
N GLY A 10 -3.21 59.70 -16.87
CA GLY A 10 -4.20 59.76 -17.97
C GLY A 10 -5.54 59.28 -17.43
N VAL A 11 -6.52 60.13 -17.15
CA VAL A 11 -7.57 60.66 -18.05
C VAL A 11 -8.39 59.55 -18.71
N ALA A 12 -9.55 59.24 -18.11
CA ALA A 12 -10.72 58.70 -18.79
C ALA A 12 -11.52 59.87 -19.43
N PRO A 13 -12.32 59.66 -20.48
CA PRO A 13 -13.75 59.42 -20.22
C PRO A 13 -14.53 58.59 -21.29
N GLY A 14 -15.72 58.16 -20.88
CA GLY A 14 -16.89 57.87 -21.74
C GLY A 14 -17.06 56.38 -22.13
N GLY A 15 -18.21 55.72 -21.98
CA GLY A 15 -19.57 56.15 -21.65
C GLY A 15 -20.57 55.40 -22.53
N SER A 16 -21.62 54.82 -21.92
CA SER A 16 -22.82 54.19 -22.52
C SER A 16 -22.60 52.83 -23.20
N SER A 17 -23.47 51.84 -23.18
CA SER A 17 -24.87 51.63 -22.76
C SER A 17 -25.02 50.08 -22.62
N GLY A 18 -25.72 49.49 -21.66
CA GLY A 18 -27.16 49.58 -21.44
C GLY A 18 -27.85 48.31 -21.96
N CYS A 19 -28.09 47.31 -21.10
CA CYS A 19 -29.29 46.46 -21.18
C CYS A 19 -29.50 45.69 -19.87
N ALA A 20 -30.61 46.03 -19.21
CA ALA A 20 -31.14 45.37 -18.04
C ALA A 20 -32.07 44.23 -18.49
N VAL A 21 -31.96 43.06 -17.85
CA VAL A 21 -33.09 42.15 -17.69
C VAL A 21 -33.08 41.64 -16.25
N THR A 22 -34.21 41.84 -15.61
CA THR A 22 -34.56 41.47 -14.25
C THR A 22 -34.91 39.98 -14.18
N ALA A 23 -34.43 39.28 -13.15
CA ALA A 23 -35.08 38.07 -12.66
C ALA A 23 -34.80 37.90 -11.16
N ARG A 24 -35.88 38.04 -10.37
CA ARG A 24 -35.95 37.69 -8.95
C ARG A 24 -35.89 36.16 -8.81
N GLY A 25 -35.07 35.68 -7.87
CA GLY A 25 -35.11 34.29 -7.41
C GLY A 25 -34.37 34.16 -6.09
N GLY A 26 -35.10 34.12 -4.97
CA GLY A 26 -34.55 33.93 -3.65
C GLY A 26 -34.10 32.49 -3.42
N GLY A 27 -32.93 32.32 -2.81
CA GLY A 27 -32.42 31.02 -2.34
C GLY A 27 -31.47 31.25 -1.17
N ARG A 28 -31.86 30.79 0.01
CA ARG A 28 -31.09 30.88 1.26
C ARG A 28 -29.84 29.99 1.14
N GLY A 29 -28.66 30.59 1.07
CA GLY A 29 -27.38 29.88 1.15
C GLY A 29 -27.00 29.59 2.60
N GLY A 30 -27.27 28.38 3.07
CA GLY A 30 -26.65 27.81 4.25
C GLY A 30 -25.20 27.45 3.94
N ARG A 31 -24.26 27.89 4.80
CA ARG A 31 -22.85 27.47 4.74
C ARG A 31 -22.76 26.00 5.14
N GLU A 32 -22.67 25.12 4.15
CA GLU A 32 -22.24 23.74 4.36
C GLU A 32 -20.74 23.72 4.69
N ARG A 33 -20.40 23.05 5.78
CA ARG A 33 -19.02 22.77 6.18
C ARG A 33 -18.52 21.60 5.36
N GLU A 34 -17.35 21.74 4.75
CA GLU A 34 -16.68 20.64 4.05
C GLU A 34 -16.44 19.45 4.99
N PRO A 35 -16.76 18.20 4.57
CA PRO A 35 -16.33 17.02 5.29
C PRO A 35 -14.87 16.70 4.94
N GLY A 36 -14.00 16.70 5.95
CA GLY A 36 -12.60 16.27 5.82
C GLY A 36 -12.46 14.80 5.39
N PRO A 37 -11.26 14.38 4.94
CA PRO A 37 -11.05 13.06 4.34
C PRO A 37 -11.31 11.92 5.33
N PRO A 38 -11.90 10.79 4.88
CA PRO A 38 -12.17 9.66 5.76
C PRO A 38 -10.86 9.02 6.23
N ARG A 39 -10.74 8.87 7.54
CA ARG A 39 -9.65 8.14 8.20
C ARG A 39 -9.61 6.70 7.70
N ALA A 40 -8.43 6.25 7.24
CA ALA A 40 -8.15 4.87 6.89
C ALA A 40 -8.33 3.96 8.12
N GLY A 41 -9.51 3.36 8.26
CA GLY A 41 -9.75 2.25 9.16
C GLY A 41 -9.17 0.97 8.58
N ARG A 42 -7.90 0.68 8.87
CA ARG A 42 -7.35 -0.67 8.64
C ARG A 42 -7.95 -1.64 9.68
N PRO A 43 -8.51 -2.79 9.29
CA PRO A 43 -8.98 -3.77 10.25
C PRO A 43 -7.77 -4.41 10.93
N ALA A 44 -7.72 -4.32 12.26
CA ALA A 44 -6.85 -5.15 13.08
C ALA A 44 -7.61 -6.42 13.40
N MET A 45 -7.01 -7.59 13.18
CA MET A 45 -7.50 -8.85 13.75
C MET A 45 -7.78 -8.64 15.23
N LYS A 46 -9.06 -8.71 15.61
CA LYS A 46 -9.44 -8.94 17.00
C LYS A 46 -8.95 -10.34 17.35
N GLY A 47 -7.93 -10.42 18.20
CA GLY A 47 -7.53 -11.68 18.82
C GLY A 47 -8.71 -12.27 19.58
N LYS A 48 -9.39 -13.26 18.98
CA LYS A 48 -10.18 -14.23 19.73
C LYS A 48 -9.22 -15.32 20.19
N GLU A 49 -9.16 -15.49 21.50
CA GLU A 49 -8.37 -16.51 22.19
C GLU A 49 -8.83 -17.91 21.77
N GLU A 50 -7.87 -18.76 21.41
CA GLU A 50 -8.05 -20.21 21.44
C GLU A 50 -7.93 -20.65 22.89
N LYS A 51 -8.99 -21.33 23.36
CA LYS A 51 -9.09 -21.90 24.69
C LYS A 51 -8.52 -23.31 24.62
N GLU A 52 -7.22 -23.46 24.86
CA GLU A 52 -6.62 -24.80 25.01
C GLU A 52 -6.85 -25.32 26.44
N GLY A 53 -7.44 -26.51 26.51
CA GLY A 53 -7.86 -27.17 27.74
C GLY A 53 -6.70 -27.82 28.48
N GLY A 54 -6.54 -27.48 29.75
CA GLY A 54 -5.79 -28.26 30.72
C GLY A 54 -6.74 -29.10 31.57
N GLY A 55 -6.72 -30.42 31.37
CA GLY A 55 -7.37 -31.40 32.23
C GLY A 55 -6.43 -31.91 33.34
N GLY A 56 -7.03 -32.33 34.45
CA GLY A 56 -6.39 -33.02 35.58
C GLY A 56 -6.29 -32.12 36.82
N GLY A 57 -6.71 -32.49 38.02
CA GLY A 57 -7.26 -33.73 38.57
C GLY A 57 -7.56 -33.45 40.05
N GLY A 58 -8.59 -34.09 40.60
CA GLY A 58 -9.08 -33.84 41.95
C GLY A 58 -8.16 -34.34 43.08
N GLY A 59 -8.46 -33.86 44.29
CA GLY A 59 -7.88 -34.37 45.53
C GLY A 59 -8.47 -33.61 46.72
N GLY A 60 -9.43 -34.24 47.41
CA GLY A 60 -10.05 -33.73 48.63
C GLY A 60 -9.35 -34.18 49.91
N GLY A 61 -9.85 -33.66 51.04
CA GLY A 61 -9.48 -34.00 52.43
C GLY A 61 -9.06 -32.73 53.19
N GLY A 62 -9.56 -32.36 54.36
CA GLY A 62 -10.39 -33.04 55.36
C GLY A 62 -9.78 -32.82 56.76
N GLY A 63 -10.52 -32.16 57.66
CA GLY A 63 -10.26 -32.08 59.13
C GLY A 63 -9.19 -31.07 59.57
N GLY A 64 -9.25 -30.38 60.72
CA GLY A 64 -10.16 -30.38 61.86
C GLY A 64 -9.41 -29.84 63.11
N GLY A 65 -10.08 -29.00 63.93
CA GLY A 65 -9.68 -28.59 65.31
C GLY A 65 -8.43 -27.71 65.45
N GLY A 66 -8.27 -26.79 66.40
CA GLY A 66 -9.03 -26.34 67.57
C GLY A 66 -8.06 -25.57 68.49
N GLY A 67 -8.54 -24.55 69.21
CA GLY A 67 -8.00 -24.13 70.52
C GLY A 67 -6.89 -23.05 70.60
N GLY A 68 -7.29 -21.83 70.98
CA GLY A 68 -6.82 -21.12 72.19
C GLY A 68 -5.41 -20.49 72.28
N GLY A 69 -5.35 -19.21 72.67
CA GLY A 69 -4.30 -18.72 73.59
C GLY A 69 -3.46 -17.51 73.19
N ARG A 70 -3.91 -16.32 73.60
CA ARG A 70 -3.20 -15.11 74.10
C ARG A 70 -1.74 -14.78 73.69
N ALA A 71 -1.61 -13.53 73.22
CA ALA A 71 -0.66 -12.46 73.58
C ALA A 71 0.87 -12.69 73.50
N GLY A 72 1.53 -11.84 72.69
CA GLY A 72 2.96 -11.58 72.75
C GLY A 72 3.34 -10.47 71.77
N ALA A 73 3.86 -9.36 72.29
CA ALA A 73 4.31 -8.19 71.54
C ALA A 73 5.75 -8.39 70.99
N GLY A 74 6.05 -7.71 69.88
CA GLY A 74 7.40 -7.28 69.51
C GLY A 74 8.20 -8.25 68.65
N GLY A 75 8.53 -7.84 67.42
CA GLY A 75 9.52 -8.51 66.58
C GLY A 75 9.43 -8.06 65.13
N GLY A 76 10.36 -7.20 64.72
CA GLY A 76 10.49 -6.78 63.33
C GLY A 76 10.99 -7.90 62.42
N GLY A 77 10.83 -7.68 61.11
CA GLY A 77 11.53 -8.43 60.07
C GLY A 77 10.65 -9.38 59.27
N ALA A 78 10.47 -9.01 58.00
CA ALA A 78 10.48 -9.87 56.80
C ALA A 78 9.36 -9.42 55.86
N GLY A 79 9.69 -8.53 54.93
CA GLY A 79 8.88 -8.35 53.73
C GLY A 79 8.73 -9.70 53.05
N SER A 80 7.49 -10.12 52.87
CA SER A 80 7.15 -11.28 52.05
C SER A 80 7.88 -11.17 50.70
N PRO A 81 8.48 -12.25 50.17
CA PRO A 81 9.05 -12.20 48.83
C PRO A 81 7.89 -11.95 47.86
N GLU A 82 7.87 -10.75 47.25
CA GLU A 82 6.97 -10.49 46.12
C GLU A 82 7.27 -11.55 45.07
N LYS A 83 6.32 -12.48 44.86
CA LYS A 83 6.44 -13.50 43.81
C LYS A 83 6.63 -12.75 42.49
N SER A 84 7.82 -12.85 41.92
CA SER A 84 8.10 -12.22 40.64
C SER A 84 7.11 -12.77 39.60
N PRO A 85 6.45 -11.91 38.80
CA PRO A 85 5.41 -12.35 37.88
C PRO A 85 5.99 -13.37 36.89
N THR A 86 5.22 -14.42 36.64
CA THR A 86 5.56 -15.50 35.72
C THR A 86 5.55 -14.99 34.27
N ALA A 87 6.23 -15.71 33.36
CA ALA A 87 6.26 -15.35 31.93
C ALA A 87 4.84 -15.27 31.32
N GLN A 88 3.92 -16.13 31.77
CA GLN A 88 2.53 -16.13 31.31
C GLN A 88 1.75 -14.91 31.82
N GLU A 89 1.89 -14.55 33.10
CA GLU A 89 1.25 -13.35 33.66
C GLU A 89 1.78 -12.07 32.97
N LEU A 90 3.06 -12.03 32.63
CA LEU A 90 3.67 -10.93 31.87
C LEU A 90 3.11 -10.84 30.44
N LYS A 91 2.86 -11.99 29.78
CA LYS A 91 2.16 -12.04 28.49
C LYS A 91 0.74 -11.48 28.61
N GLU A 92 -0.02 -11.91 29.61
CA GLU A 92 -1.40 -11.44 29.83
C GLU A 92 -1.45 -9.95 30.19
N GLN A 93 -0.47 -9.45 30.95
CA GLN A 93 -0.30 -8.01 31.17
C GLN A 93 0.00 -7.27 29.86
N GLY A 94 0.89 -7.81 29.01
CA GLY A 94 1.15 -7.28 27.68
C GLY A 94 -0.10 -7.25 26.80
N ASN A 95 -0.92 -8.31 26.82
CA ASN A 95 -2.19 -8.37 26.08
C ASN A 95 -3.16 -7.27 26.55
N ARG A 96 -3.29 -7.04 27.85
CA ARG A 96 -4.14 -5.96 28.41
C ARG A 96 -3.66 -4.58 27.96
N LEU A 97 -2.36 -4.33 28.00
CA LEU A 97 -1.77 -3.08 27.52
C LEU A 97 -1.95 -2.89 26.01
N PHE A 98 -1.82 -3.97 25.24
CA PHE A 98 -2.05 -3.95 23.80
C PHE A 98 -3.49 -3.57 23.45
N VAL A 99 -4.48 -4.16 24.13
CA VAL A 99 -5.90 -3.80 23.98
C VAL A 99 -6.12 -2.33 24.38
N GLY A 100 -5.42 -1.86 25.41
CA GLY A 100 -5.38 -0.46 25.82
C GLY A 100 -4.63 0.50 24.88
N ARG A 101 -4.15 0.02 23.72
CA ARG A 101 -3.34 0.78 22.73
C ARG A 101 -2.02 1.33 23.27
N LYS A 102 -1.55 0.79 24.40
CA LYS A 102 -0.27 1.11 25.05
C LYS A 102 0.81 0.19 24.50
N TYR A 103 1.15 0.38 23.23
CA TYR A 103 2.07 -0.49 22.50
C TYR A 103 3.51 -0.52 23.06
N PRO A 104 4.14 0.61 23.44
CA PRO A 104 5.50 0.57 23.97
C PRO A 104 5.57 -0.16 25.32
N GLU A 105 4.59 0.05 26.20
CA GLU A 105 4.52 -0.64 27.49
C GLU A 105 4.22 -2.13 27.31
N ALA A 106 3.35 -2.49 26.35
CA ALA A 106 3.09 -3.88 25.99
C ALA A 106 4.36 -4.58 25.48
N ALA A 107 5.13 -3.93 24.61
CA ALA A 107 6.40 -4.46 24.11
C ALA A 107 7.44 -4.68 25.23
N ALA A 108 7.46 -3.78 26.24
CA ALA A 108 8.30 -3.96 27.42
C ALA A 108 7.84 -5.16 28.27
N CYS A 109 6.54 -5.36 28.46
CA CYS A 109 5.99 -6.54 29.15
C CYS A 109 6.34 -7.85 28.42
N TYR A 110 6.19 -7.91 27.09
CA TYR A 110 6.61 -9.08 26.31
C TYR A 110 8.13 -9.30 26.38
N SER A 111 8.93 -8.24 26.40
CA SER A 111 10.39 -8.36 26.57
C SER A 111 10.74 -8.97 27.92
N LYS A 112 10.06 -8.58 29.00
CA LYS A 112 10.20 -9.23 30.32
C LYS A 112 9.79 -10.70 30.28
N ALA A 113 8.72 -11.04 29.55
CA ALA A 113 8.31 -12.44 29.36
C ALA A 113 9.37 -13.27 28.62
N ILE A 114 9.98 -12.70 27.56
CA ILE A 114 11.08 -13.31 26.80
C ILE A 114 12.32 -13.52 27.68
N THR A 115 12.69 -12.55 28.53
CA THR A 115 13.81 -12.72 29.48
C THR A 115 13.57 -13.87 30.46
N ARG A 116 12.31 -14.11 30.84
CA ARG A 116 11.95 -15.23 31.73
C ARG A 116 11.92 -16.57 31.00
N ASN A 117 11.37 -16.61 29.79
CA ASN A 117 11.35 -17.81 28.96
C ASN A 117 11.53 -17.44 27.47
N PRO A 118 12.74 -17.60 26.91
CA PRO A 118 13.05 -17.21 25.54
C PRO A 118 12.66 -18.27 24.49
N LEU A 119 12.09 -19.42 24.88
CA LEU A 119 11.79 -20.52 23.97
C LEU A 119 10.35 -20.49 23.43
N VAL A 120 9.56 -19.48 23.80
CA VAL A 120 8.15 -19.38 23.39
C VAL A 120 7.99 -18.41 22.23
N ALA A 121 7.69 -18.94 21.04
CA ALA A 121 7.53 -18.16 19.80
C ALA A 121 6.45 -17.06 19.91
N VAL A 122 5.36 -17.33 20.64
CA VAL A 122 4.22 -16.42 20.80
C VAL A 122 4.62 -15.05 21.39
N TYR A 123 5.60 -15.02 22.28
CA TYR A 123 6.05 -13.76 22.89
C TYR A 123 6.70 -12.85 21.85
N TYR A 124 7.48 -13.43 20.93
CA TYR A 124 8.11 -12.72 19.83
C TYR A 124 7.08 -12.22 18.81
N THR A 125 6.10 -13.04 18.42
CA THR A 125 5.04 -12.59 17.49
C THR A 125 4.19 -11.47 18.08
N ASN A 126 3.90 -11.51 19.39
CA ASN A 126 3.12 -10.46 20.06
C ASN A 126 3.92 -9.15 20.17
N ARG A 127 5.23 -9.24 20.44
CA ARG A 127 6.12 -8.08 20.46
C ARG A 127 6.33 -7.50 19.05
N ALA A 128 6.46 -8.34 18.03
CA ALA A 128 6.52 -7.91 16.64
C ALA A 128 5.28 -7.11 16.22
N LEU A 129 4.09 -7.56 16.65
CA LEU A 129 2.84 -6.84 16.40
C LEU A 129 2.82 -5.45 17.07
N CYS A 130 3.34 -5.33 18.30
CA CYS A 130 3.52 -4.02 18.94
C CYS A 130 4.45 -3.13 18.12
N HIS A 131 5.58 -3.65 17.66
CA HIS A 131 6.55 -2.91 16.85
C HIS A 131 5.97 -2.47 15.51
N LEU A 132 5.16 -3.30 14.85
CA LEU A 132 4.40 -2.93 13.65
C LEU A 132 3.45 -1.75 13.91
N LYS A 133 2.73 -1.73 15.04
CA LYS A 133 1.87 -0.60 15.42
C LYS A 133 2.64 0.68 15.73
N MET A 134 3.92 0.56 16.07
CA MET A 134 4.83 1.66 16.35
C MET A 134 5.70 2.06 15.14
N GLN A 135 5.48 1.47 13.95
CA GLN A 135 6.31 1.68 12.75
C GLN A 135 7.81 1.32 12.94
N GLN A 136 8.11 0.40 13.86
CA GLN A 136 9.47 -0.10 14.10
C GLN A 136 9.70 -1.39 13.31
N HIS A 137 9.78 -1.27 11.98
CA HIS A 137 9.78 -2.42 11.06
C HIS A 137 11.01 -3.33 11.24
N ASP A 138 12.21 -2.77 11.45
CA ASP A 138 13.44 -3.55 11.64
C ASP A 138 13.38 -4.47 12.87
N LYS A 139 12.85 -3.94 13.98
CA LYS A 139 12.69 -4.69 15.24
C LYS A 139 11.61 -5.77 15.09
N ALA A 140 10.51 -5.44 14.43
CA ALA A 140 9.45 -6.39 14.16
C ALA A 140 9.93 -7.56 13.28
N LEU A 141 10.77 -7.28 12.28
CA LEU A 141 11.36 -8.30 11.42
C LEU A 141 12.31 -9.22 12.20
N ALA A 142 13.18 -8.67 13.06
CA ALA A 142 14.05 -9.47 13.92
C ALA A 142 13.25 -10.39 14.85
N ASP A 143 12.15 -9.89 15.43
CA ASP A 143 11.25 -10.68 16.25
C ASP A 143 10.52 -11.77 15.47
N CYS A 144 10.07 -11.49 14.25
CA CYS A 144 9.43 -12.49 13.39
C CYS A 144 10.42 -13.59 12.98
N LYS A 145 11.66 -13.23 12.63
CA LYS A 145 12.72 -14.22 12.34
C LYS A 145 12.99 -15.12 13.55
N ARG A 146 13.10 -14.52 14.75
CA ARG A 146 13.29 -15.29 15.98
C ARG A 146 12.09 -16.20 16.30
N ALA A 147 10.87 -15.74 16.03
CA ALA A 147 9.67 -16.57 16.17
C ALA A 147 9.71 -17.77 15.20
N LEU A 148 10.15 -17.57 13.96
CA LEU A 148 10.27 -18.62 12.94
C LEU A 148 11.40 -19.62 13.22
N GLU A 149 12.48 -19.20 13.89
CA GLU A 149 13.52 -20.11 14.37
C GLU A 149 12.99 -21.08 15.45
N LEU A 150 12.03 -20.62 16.25
CA LEU A 150 11.39 -21.44 17.30
C LEU A 150 10.20 -22.26 16.76
N ASP A 151 9.40 -21.66 15.88
CA ASP A 151 8.24 -22.26 15.23
C ASP A 151 8.18 -21.87 13.75
N GLY A 152 8.80 -22.69 12.90
CA GLY A 152 8.83 -22.47 11.46
C GLY A 152 7.48 -22.63 10.76
N GLN A 153 6.47 -23.19 11.45
CA GLN A 153 5.11 -23.40 10.96
C GLN A 153 4.15 -22.31 11.46
N SER A 154 4.65 -21.29 12.16
CA SER A 154 3.80 -20.23 12.70
C SER A 154 3.18 -19.35 11.59
N VAL A 155 1.86 -19.47 11.39
CA VAL A 155 1.13 -18.64 10.42
C VAL A 155 1.27 -17.16 10.73
N LYS A 156 1.13 -16.77 12.01
CA LYS A 156 1.21 -15.38 12.45
C LYS A 156 2.61 -14.79 12.24
N ALA A 157 3.66 -15.58 12.44
CA ALA A 157 5.03 -15.11 12.22
C ALA A 157 5.30 -14.83 10.73
N HIS A 158 4.90 -15.73 9.82
CA HIS A 158 5.00 -15.49 8.38
C HIS A 158 4.15 -14.29 7.93
N PHE A 159 2.94 -14.15 8.47
CA PHE A 159 2.06 -13.02 8.16
C PHE A 159 2.64 -11.67 8.61
N PHE A 160 3.13 -11.57 9.85
CA PHE A 160 3.74 -10.34 10.35
C PHE A 160 5.08 -10.05 9.66
N LEU A 161 5.87 -11.07 9.31
CA LEU A 161 7.09 -10.90 8.52
C LEU A 161 6.77 -10.28 7.15
N GLY A 162 5.77 -10.82 6.45
CA GLY A 162 5.30 -10.29 5.18
C GLY A 162 4.78 -8.87 5.28
N GLN A 163 4.04 -8.54 6.36
CA GLN A 163 3.63 -7.15 6.63
C GLN A 163 4.82 -6.21 6.90
N CYS A 164 5.84 -6.65 7.62
CA CYS A 164 7.05 -5.85 7.85
C CYS A 164 7.75 -5.56 6.53
N GLN A 165 8.01 -6.60 5.73
CA GLN A 165 8.66 -6.48 4.42
C GLN A 165 7.87 -5.60 3.45
N LEU A 166 6.54 -5.64 3.53
CA LEU A 166 5.67 -4.78 2.72
C LEU A 166 5.82 -3.29 3.03
N GLU A 167 6.06 -2.93 4.30
CA GLU A 167 6.31 -1.54 4.70
C GLU A 167 7.79 -1.14 4.50
N MET A 168 8.71 -2.10 4.33
CA MET A 168 10.11 -1.89 3.93
C MET A 168 10.34 -1.99 2.41
N GLU A 169 9.26 -1.98 1.61
CA GLU A 169 9.32 -2.03 0.13
C GLU A 169 9.97 -3.29 -0.47
N SER A 170 10.15 -4.34 0.34
CA SER A 170 10.66 -5.64 -0.10
C SER A 170 9.50 -6.53 -0.58
N TYR A 171 8.91 -6.15 -1.72
CA TYR A 171 7.61 -6.70 -2.14
C TYR A 171 7.63 -8.19 -2.51
N ASP A 172 8.69 -8.66 -3.18
CA ASP A 172 8.78 -10.07 -3.60
C ASP A 172 8.83 -11.01 -2.38
N GLU A 173 9.66 -10.67 -1.40
CA GLU A 173 9.76 -11.42 -0.14
C GLU A 173 8.47 -11.33 0.67
N ALA A 174 7.81 -10.16 0.69
CA ALA A 174 6.55 -9.95 1.38
C ALA A 174 5.46 -10.88 0.83
N ILE A 175 5.32 -10.95 -0.50
CA ILE A 175 4.34 -11.83 -1.16
C ILE A 175 4.66 -13.30 -0.85
N ALA A 176 5.93 -13.72 -0.94
CA ALA A 176 6.32 -15.09 -0.66
C ALA A 176 5.97 -15.52 0.78
N ASN A 177 6.24 -14.65 1.77
CA ASN A 177 5.90 -14.92 3.17
C ASN A 177 4.38 -14.90 3.42
N LEU A 178 3.63 -13.99 2.80
CA LEU A 178 2.17 -13.97 2.90
C LEU A 178 1.52 -15.20 2.24
N GLN A 179 2.04 -15.66 1.10
CA GLN A 179 1.62 -16.92 0.47
C GLN A 179 1.92 -18.12 1.36
N ARG A 180 3.10 -18.14 1.99
CA ARG A 180 3.45 -19.18 2.96
C ARG A 180 2.50 -19.18 4.15
N ALA A 181 2.18 -18.01 4.70
CA ALA A 181 1.19 -17.88 5.76
C ALA A 181 -0.19 -18.40 5.35
N TYR A 182 -0.62 -18.12 4.11
CA TYR A 182 -1.88 -18.62 3.56
C TYR A 182 -1.91 -20.15 3.45
N ASN A 183 -0.85 -20.74 2.91
CA ASN A 183 -0.73 -22.20 2.76
C ASN A 183 -0.71 -22.90 4.12
N LEU A 184 0.05 -22.37 5.08
CA LEU A 184 0.10 -22.90 6.44
C LEU A 184 -1.25 -22.77 7.16
N ALA A 185 -1.99 -21.68 6.95
CA ALA A 185 -3.34 -21.54 7.49
C ALA A 185 -4.28 -22.61 6.95
N LYS A 186 -4.18 -22.92 5.64
CA LYS A 186 -4.96 -23.99 4.97
C LYS A 186 -4.60 -25.36 5.55
N GLU A 187 -3.31 -25.65 5.72
CA GLU A 187 -2.81 -26.91 6.29
C GLU A 187 -3.25 -27.11 7.75
N GLN A 188 -3.14 -26.06 8.57
CA GLN A 188 -3.51 -26.08 9.98
C GLN A 188 -5.02 -25.91 10.21
N ARG A 189 -5.81 -25.75 9.13
CA ARG A 189 -7.26 -25.50 9.16
C ARG A 189 -7.66 -24.27 9.99
N LEU A 190 -6.77 -23.28 10.05
CA LEU A 190 -7.01 -22.00 10.71
C LEU A 190 -7.81 -21.07 9.79
N ASN A 191 -8.75 -20.32 10.37
CA ASN A 191 -9.59 -19.38 9.64
C ASN A 191 -9.22 -17.93 9.97
N PHE A 192 -8.72 -17.21 8.96
CA PHE A 192 -8.40 -15.79 9.04
C PHE A 192 -9.30 -14.93 8.15
N GLY A 193 -10.41 -15.47 7.65
CA GLY A 193 -11.32 -14.75 6.75
C GLY A 193 -10.58 -14.15 5.55
N ASP A 194 -10.74 -12.84 5.34
CA ASP A 194 -10.10 -12.08 4.27
C ASP A 194 -8.79 -11.38 4.71
N ASP A 195 -8.24 -11.66 5.90
CA ASP A 195 -7.08 -10.91 6.41
C ASP A 195 -5.76 -11.22 5.67
N ILE A 196 -5.44 -12.50 5.49
CA ILE A 196 -4.27 -12.93 4.67
C ILE A 196 -4.49 -12.63 3.18
N PRO A 197 -5.65 -13.03 2.61
CA PRO A 197 -6.11 -12.58 1.29
C PRO A 197 -5.94 -11.10 0.95
N SER A 198 -6.46 -10.21 1.80
CA SER A 198 -6.41 -8.76 1.57
C SER A 198 -4.98 -8.23 1.64
N ALA A 199 -4.15 -8.77 2.53
CA ALA A 199 -2.73 -8.45 2.61
C ALA A 199 -1.98 -8.85 1.33
N LEU A 200 -2.30 -10.01 0.73
CA LEU A 200 -1.73 -10.43 -0.55
C LEU A 200 -2.12 -9.51 -1.70
N ARG A 201 -3.40 -9.12 -1.82
CA ARG A 201 -3.87 -8.17 -2.83
C ARG A 201 -3.15 -6.83 -2.71
N LEU A 202 -3.07 -6.31 -1.48
CA LEU A 202 -2.34 -5.07 -1.21
C LEU A 202 -0.85 -5.18 -1.55
N ALA A 203 -0.22 -6.33 -1.27
CA ALA A 203 1.18 -6.57 -1.59
C ALA A 203 1.44 -6.64 -3.10
N LYS A 204 0.64 -7.40 -3.85
CA LYS A 204 0.71 -7.45 -5.32
C LYS A 204 0.52 -6.06 -5.94
N LYS A 205 -0.46 -5.30 -5.44
CA LYS A 205 -0.72 -3.92 -5.87
C LYS A 205 0.45 -2.97 -5.61
N LYS A 206 1.02 -2.99 -4.40
CA LYS A 206 2.20 -2.16 -4.07
C LYS A 206 3.42 -2.55 -4.92
N ARG A 207 3.67 -3.85 -5.14
CA ARG A 207 4.73 -4.34 -6.03
C ARG A 207 4.59 -3.77 -7.44
N TRP A 208 3.40 -3.86 -8.00
CA TRP A 208 3.11 -3.36 -9.33
C TRP A 208 3.35 -1.85 -9.43
N ASN A 209 2.80 -1.08 -8.48
CA ASN A 209 3.01 0.37 -8.45
C ASN A 209 4.49 0.73 -8.38
N SER A 210 5.31 0.01 -7.59
CA SER A 210 6.75 0.27 -7.52
C SER A 210 7.48 -0.03 -8.84
N ILE A 211 7.11 -1.11 -9.54
CA ILE A 211 7.68 -1.43 -10.86
C ILE A 211 7.28 -0.36 -11.89
N GLU A 212 6.00 0.03 -11.87
CA GLU A 212 5.46 1.06 -12.76
C GLU A 212 6.11 2.42 -12.51
N GLU A 213 6.25 2.85 -11.25
CA GLU A 213 6.97 4.07 -10.86
C GLU A 213 8.42 4.05 -11.35
N ARG A 214 9.11 2.91 -11.24
CA ARG A 214 10.48 2.75 -11.75
C ARG A 214 10.54 2.87 -13.27
N ARG A 215 9.58 2.28 -13.99
CA ARG A 215 9.49 2.40 -15.45
C ARG A 215 9.25 3.85 -15.88
N ILE A 216 8.26 4.52 -15.27
CA ILE A 216 7.96 5.92 -15.53
C ILE A 216 9.19 6.80 -15.25
N HIS A 217 9.92 6.54 -14.17
CA HIS A 217 11.13 7.28 -13.85
C HIS A 217 12.21 7.11 -14.92
N GLN A 218 12.45 5.87 -15.41
CA GLN A 218 13.40 5.62 -16.51
C GLN A 218 12.98 6.31 -17.81
N GLU A 219 11.69 6.29 -18.14
CA GLU A 219 11.16 6.97 -19.32
C GLU A 219 11.33 8.49 -19.22
N ASN A 220 11.06 9.09 -18.05
CA ASN A 220 11.23 10.53 -17.84
C ASN A 220 12.72 10.94 -17.86
N GLU A 221 13.61 10.12 -17.30
CA GLU A 221 15.06 10.33 -17.38
C GLU A 221 15.52 10.29 -18.85
N LEU A 222 15.04 9.31 -19.63
CA LEU A 222 15.34 9.20 -21.06
C LEU A 222 14.80 10.40 -21.84
N HIS A 223 13.56 10.82 -21.58
CA HIS A 223 12.96 12.01 -22.20
C HIS A 223 13.79 13.27 -21.93
N SER A 224 14.19 13.49 -20.67
CA SER A 224 15.06 14.62 -20.29
C SER A 224 16.42 14.56 -20.97
N TYR A 225 17.02 13.37 -21.05
CA TYR A 225 18.30 13.15 -21.71
C TYR A 225 18.24 13.45 -23.21
N LEU A 226 17.24 12.91 -23.92
CA LEU A 226 17.06 13.14 -25.35
C LEU A 226 16.77 14.61 -25.65
N THR A 227 15.92 15.26 -24.85
CA THR A 227 15.64 16.70 -24.97
C THR A 227 16.93 17.52 -24.88
N LYS A 228 17.80 17.21 -23.89
CA LYS A 228 19.09 17.88 -23.74
C LYS A 228 20.01 17.67 -24.95
N LEU A 229 20.05 16.46 -25.51
CA LEU A 229 20.83 16.18 -26.71
C LEU A 229 20.33 16.98 -27.91
N ILE A 230 19.02 17.01 -28.15
CA ILE A 230 18.44 17.76 -29.28
C ILE A 230 18.70 19.26 -29.12
N MET A 231 18.54 19.81 -27.91
CA MET A 231 18.84 21.22 -27.65
C MET A 231 20.33 21.56 -27.76
N ALA A 232 21.21 20.67 -27.30
CA ALA A 232 22.65 20.85 -27.43
C ALA A 232 23.11 20.79 -28.89
N GLU A 233 22.57 19.85 -29.67
CA GLU A 233 22.85 19.74 -31.11
C GLU A 233 22.30 20.94 -31.87
N ARG A 234 21.07 21.40 -31.55
CA ARG A 234 20.52 22.64 -32.08
C ARG A 234 21.46 23.81 -31.83
N GLN A 235 21.94 23.98 -30.61
CA GLN A 235 22.83 25.08 -30.26
C GLN A 235 24.15 24.99 -31.03
N ARG A 236 24.70 23.77 -31.21
CA ARG A 236 25.93 23.56 -31.98
C ARG A 236 25.74 23.89 -33.45
N GLU A 237 24.70 23.37 -34.11
CA GLU A 237 24.42 23.65 -35.53
C GLU A 237 24.15 25.16 -35.76
N LEU A 238 23.49 25.84 -34.82
CA LEU A 238 23.26 27.29 -34.91
C LEU A 238 24.54 28.11 -34.73
N GLU A 239 25.41 27.70 -33.80
CA GLU A 239 26.68 28.37 -33.55
C GLU A 239 27.64 28.18 -34.72
N GLU A 240 27.76 26.96 -35.27
CA GLU A 240 28.56 26.68 -36.47
C GLU A 240 28.07 27.51 -37.66
N CYS A 241 26.75 27.58 -37.89
CA CYS A 241 26.20 28.37 -38.99
C CYS A 241 26.39 29.88 -38.81
N ARG A 242 26.42 30.37 -37.56
CA ARG A 242 26.74 31.79 -37.26
C ARG A 242 28.21 32.07 -37.47
N GLN A 243 29.10 31.20 -37.00
CA GLN A 243 30.55 31.35 -37.18
C GLN A 243 30.92 31.34 -38.67
N SER A 244 30.31 30.47 -39.47
CA SER A 244 30.52 30.50 -40.92
C SER A 244 30.02 31.78 -41.59
N GLN A 245 28.93 32.38 -41.10
CA GLN A 245 28.46 33.69 -41.58
C GLN A 245 29.44 34.81 -41.20
N GLU A 246 29.92 34.82 -39.96
CA GLU A 246 30.92 35.79 -39.48
C GLU A 246 32.26 35.66 -40.25
N GLU A 247 32.71 34.44 -40.57
CA GLU A 247 33.91 34.20 -41.38
C GLU A 247 33.74 34.67 -42.85
N GLU A 248 32.57 34.43 -43.46
CA GLU A 248 32.25 34.90 -44.83
C GLU A 248 32.13 36.44 -44.89
N GLU A 249 31.56 37.07 -43.85
CA GLU A 249 31.46 38.53 -43.69
C GLU A 249 32.83 39.22 -43.53
N GLU A 250 33.82 38.55 -42.91
CA GLU A 250 35.18 39.08 -42.77
C GLU A 250 36.00 39.00 -44.09
N GLU A 251 35.65 38.08 -44.99
CA GLU A 251 36.30 37.90 -46.29
C GLU A 251 35.71 38.79 -47.41
N GLU A 252 34.45 39.20 -47.30
CA GLU A 252 33.75 40.04 -48.30
C GLU A 252 33.47 41.47 -47.79
N GLU A 253 34.07 42.51 -48.42
CA GLU A 253 33.97 43.93 -47.97
C GLU A 253 32.59 44.60 -48.15
N GLU A 254 31.62 43.96 -48.82
CA GLU A 254 30.25 44.46 -48.99
C GLU A 254 29.22 43.32 -48.89
N GLU A 255 28.54 43.22 -47.75
CA GLU A 255 27.47 42.25 -47.51
C GLU A 255 26.21 42.62 -48.32
N SER A 256 25.74 41.73 -49.21
CA SER A 256 24.51 42.00 -49.96
C SER A 256 23.29 41.68 -49.12
N SER A 257 22.23 42.51 -49.17
CA SER A 257 20.95 42.22 -48.48
C SER A 257 20.32 40.85 -48.82
N ALA A 258 20.77 40.23 -49.92
CA ALA A 258 20.35 38.90 -50.34
C ALA A 258 21.07 37.78 -49.55
N GLU A 259 22.33 37.99 -49.16
CA GLU A 259 23.10 37.06 -48.32
C GLU A 259 22.62 37.05 -46.87
N GLU A 260 22.39 38.21 -46.25
CA GLU A 260 21.76 38.30 -44.91
C GLU A 260 20.41 37.55 -44.89
N SER A 261 19.61 37.73 -45.93
CA SER A 261 18.32 37.05 -46.07
C SER A 261 18.47 35.54 -46.22
N ARG A 262 19.55 35.06 -46.85
CA ARG A 262 19.85 33.64 -47.02
C ARG A 262 20.36 33.02 -45.72
N GLY A 263 21.25 33.70 -45.00
CA GLY A 263 21.75 33.29 -43.69
C GLY A 263 20.65 33.19 -42.64
N ARG A 264 19.75 34.20 -42.59
CA ARG A 264 18.56 34.16 -41.73
C ARG A 264 17.61 33.01 -42.09
N ALA A 265 17.42 32.72 -43.38
CA ALA A 265 16.60 31.58 -43.82
C ALA A 265 17.23 30.23 -43.42
N GLN A 266 18.56 30.14 -43.44
CA GLN A 266 19.29 28.93 -43.06
C GLN A 266 19.21 28.66 -41.55
N LEU A 267 19.39 29.71 -40.71
CA LEU A 267 19.19 29.60 -39.27
C LEU A 267 17.74 29.19 -38.93
N ALA A 268 16.74 29.83 -39.54
CA ALA A 268 15.34 29.47 -39.35
C ALA A 268 15.04 28.02 -39.78
N SER A 269 15.69 27.53 -40.83
CA SER A 269 15.57 26.13 -41.27
C SER A 269 16.15 25.15 -40.24
N ILE A 270 17.29 25.49 -39.62
CA ILE A 270 17.92 24.67 -38.56
C ILE A 270 17.03 24.65 -37.31
N GLU A 271 16.48 25.79 -36.91
CA GLU A 271 15.55 25.87 -35.77
C GLU A 271 14.29 25.04 -36.01
N ALA A 272 13.66 25.21 -37.18
CA ALA A 272 12.46 24.46 -37.53
C ALA A 272 12.68 22.94 -37.58
N LYS A 273 13.86 22.49 -38.04
CA LYS A 273 14.26 21.08 -38.03
C LYS A 273 14.29 20.50 -36.61
N HIS A 274 14.92 21.19 -35.67
CA HIS A 274 15.02 20.72 -34.28
C HIS A 274 13.72 20.86 -33.50
N ASP A 275 12.95 21.93 -33.75
CA ASP A 275 11.61 22.09 -33.16
C ASP A 275 10.68 20.96 -33.63
N LYS A 276 10.79 20.54 -34.90
CA LYS A 276 10.09 19.35 -35.40
C LYS A 276 10.53 18.08 -34.67
N TYR A 277 11.84 17.86 -34.48
CA TYR A 277 12.32 16.68 -33.74
C TYR A 277 11.86 16.66 -32.29
N LEU A 278 11.81 17.82 -31.61
CA LEU A 278 11.27 17.93 -30.26
C LEU A 278 9.78 17.60 -30.25
N ALA A 279 8.99 18.17 -31.18
CA ALA A 279 7.56 17.90 -31.27
C ALA A 279 7.26 16.41 -31.56
N ASP A 280 7.98 15.81 -32.51
CA ASP A 280 7.84 14.38 -32.85
C ASP A 280 8.21 13.48 -31.66
N MET A 281 9.23 13.87 -30.88
CA MET A 281 9.66 13.15 -29.67
C MET A 281 8.64 13.29 -28.53
N ASP A 282 8.18 14.50 -28.24
CA ASP A 282 7.14 14.75 -27.24
C ASP A 282 5.83 14.00 -27.58
N GLU A 283 5.46 13.95 -28.87
CA GLU A 283 4.32 13.18 -29.34
C GLU A 283 4.51 11.66 -29.09
N LEU A 284 5.71 11.13 -29.33
CA LEU A 284 6.01 9.71 -29.05
C LEU A 284 5.84 9.38 -27.57
N PHE A 285 6.34 10.22 -26.66
CA PHE A 285 6.18 10.02 -25.22
C PHE A 285 4.74 10.26 -24.74
N SER A 286 4.02 11.21 -25.35
CA SER A 286 2.59 11.45 -25.10
C SER A 286 1.71 10.23 -25.44
N GLN A 287 2.00 9.53 -26.54
CA GLN A 287 1.31 8.29 -26.90
C GLN A 287 1.53 7.15 -25.89
N VAL A 288 2.68 7.15 -25.20
CA VAL A 288 2.97 6.21 -24.11
C VAL A 288 2.20 6.60 -22.84
N ASP A 289 2.05 7.89 -22.56
CA ASP A 289 1.30 8.43 -21.43
C ASP A 289 -0.21 8.12 -21.51
N GLU A 290 -0.84 8.19 -22.68
CA GLU A 290 -2.25 7.79 -22.85
C GLU A 290 -2.48 6.29 -22.54
N LYS A 291 -1.44 5.45 -22.73
CA LYS A 291 -1.44 4.04 -22.31
C LYS A 291 -1.12 3.81 -20.82
N ARG A 292 -0.73 4.86 -20.07
CA ARG A 292 -0.48 4.82 -18.59
C ARG A 292 -1.76 4.94 -17.74
N LYS A 293 -2.97 4.85 -18.32
CA LYS A 293 -4.20 4.73 -17.53
C LYS A 293 -4.01 3.66 -16.44
N LYS A 294 -4.32 4.05 -15.20
CA LYS A 294 -4.03 3.31 -13.96
C LYS A 294 -4.49 1.84 -14.10
N ARG A 295 -3.52 0.95 -14.23
CA ARG A 295 -3.71 -0.50 -14.41
C ARG A 295 -4.02 -1.16 -13.06
N ASP A 296 -5.26 -1.03 -12.62
CA ASP A 296 -5.74 -1.54 -11.34
C ASP A 296 -6.93 -2.45 -11.59
N ILE A 297 -6.78 -3.75 -11.31
CA ILE A 297 -7.90 -4.69 -11.42
C ILE A 297 -8.84 -4.41 -10.26
N PRO A 298 -10.12 -4.03 -10.51
CA PRO A 298 -11.04 -3.77 -9.43
C PRO A 298 -11.26 -5.01 -8.54
N ASP A 299 -11.22 -4.83 -7.21
CA ASP A 299 -11.31 -5.91 -6.22
C ASP A 299 -12.57 -6.80 -6.34
N TYR A 300 -13.63 -6.31 -6.98
CA TYR A 300 -14.87 -7.05 -7.23
C TYR A 300 -14.78 -8.01 -8.42
N LEU A 301 -13.79 -7.83 -9.31
CA LEU A 301 -13.47 -8.77 -10.39
C LEU A 301 -12.52 -9.88 -9.94
N CYS A 302 -11.92 -9.74 -8.75
CA CYS A 302 -10.97 -10.72 -8.22
C CYS A 302 -11.66 -11.79 -7.37
N GLY A 303 -11.20 -13.03 -7.53
CA GLY A 303 -11.66 -14.18 -6.76
C GLY A 303 -11.32 -14.06 -5.28
N LYS A 304 -12.20 -14.51 -4.40
CA LYS A 304 -11.97 -14.47 -2.94
C LYS A 304 -11.04 -15.58 -2.43
N ILE A 305 -10.54 -16.44 -3.31
CA ILE A 305 -9.58 -17.51 -2.99
C ILE A 305 -8.25 -17.30 -3.73
N SER A 306 -8.26 -17.14 -5.06
CA SER A 306 -7.05 -16.87 -5.86
C SER A 306 -6.49 -15.47 -5.69
N PHE A 307 -7.34 -14.48 -5.40
CA PHE A 307 -6.97 -13.05 -5.40
C PHE A 307 -6.50 -12.54 -6.75
N GLU A 308 -6.87 -13.25 -7.80
CA GLU A 308 -6.58 -12.93 -9.20
C GLU A 308 -7.90 -12.68 -9.92
N LEU A 309 -7.81 -12.11 -11.13
CA LEU A 309 -8.98 -11.92 -11.97
C LEU A 309 -9.68 -13.28 -12.17
N MET A 310 -10.98 -13.33 -11.88
CA MET A 310 -11.74 -14.58 -12.01
C MET A 310 -11.84 -14.96 -13.50
N ARG A 311 -11.40 -16.16 -13.86
CA ARG A 311 -11.56 -16.67 -15.22
C ARG A 311 -12.94 -17.28 -15.43
N GLU A 312 -13.40 -18.03 -14.43
CA GLU A 312 -14.69 -18.71 -14.45
C GLU A 312 -15.51 -18.31 -13.20
N PRO A 313 -16.12 -17.11 -13.18
CA PRO A 313 -16.87 -16.64 -12.02
C PRO A 313 -18.12 -17.51 -11.78
N CYS A 314 -18.24 -18.03 -10.56
CA CYS A 314 -19.40 -18.78 -10.09
C CYS A 314 -19.87 -18.23 -8.75
N ILE A 315 -21.19 -18.16 -8.56
CA ILE A 315 -21.83 -17.59 -7.38
C ILE A 315 -22.38 -18.70 -6.49
N THR A 316 -22.16 -18.58 -5.19
CA THR A 316 -22.74 -19.47 -4.17
C THR A 316 -24.14 -18.98 -3.77
N PRO A 317 -24.99 -19.83 -3.16
CA PRO A 317 -26.29 -19.39 -2.60
C PRO A 317 -26.17 -18.25 -1.58
N SER A 318 -24.99 -18.07 -0.98
CA SER A 318 -24.67 -16.97 -0.07
C SER A 318 -24.47 -15.63 -0.80
N GLY A 319 -24.50 -15.62 -2.14
CA GLY A 319 -24.32 -14.43 -2.98
C GLY A 319 -22.86 -14.04 -3.22
N ILE A 320 -21.91 -14.92 -2.93
CA ILE A 320 -20.47 -14.63 -3.10
C ILE A 320 -19.98 -15.27 -4.37
N THR A 321 -19.27 -14.49 -5.19
CA THR A 321 -18.66 -14.97 -6.44
C THR A 321 -17.21 -15.37 -6.21
N TYR A 322 -16.84 -16.54 -6.71
CA TYR A 322 -15.50 -17.12 -6.69
C TYR A 322 -15.08 -17.53 -8.10
N ASP A 323 -13.80 -17.78 -8.30
CA ASP A 323 -13.36 -18.54 -9.47
C ASP A 323 -13.71 -20.02 -9.27
N ARG A 324 -14.26 -20.66 -10.30
CA ARG A 324 -14.72 -22.04 -10.30
C ARG A 324 -13.65 -23.01 -9.81
N LYS A 325 -12.46 -22.91 -10.39
CA LYS A 325 -11.33 -23.80 -10.06
C LYS A 325 -11.02 -23.76 -8.56
N ASP A 326 -10.98 -22.56 -8.00
CA ASP A 326 -10.61 -22.37 -6.60
C ASP A 326 -11.67 -22.88 -5.62
N ILE A 327 -12.94 -22.61 -5.90
CA ILE A 327 -14.03 -23.04 -5.01
C ILE A 327 -14.24 -24.55 -5.10
N GLU A 328 -14.08 -25.15 -6.28
CA GLU A 328 -14.15 -26.60 -6.45
C GLU A 328 -13.00 -27.29 -5.69
N GLU A 329 -11.77 -26.78 -5.79
CA GLU A 329 -10.65 -27.29 -5.00
C GLU A 329 -10.91 -27.13 -3.49
N HIS A 330 -11.49 -26.00 -3.07
CA HIS A 330 -11.86 -25.78 -1.66
C HIS A 330 -12.85 -26.83 -1.17
N LEU A 331 -13.94 -27.05 -1.92
CA LEU A 331 -14.99 -28.00 -1.55
C LEU A 331 -14.46 -29.43 -1.47
N GLN A 332 -13.55 -29.81 -2.37
CA GLN A 332 -12.98 -31.15 -2.41
C GLN A 332 -11.88 -31.38 -1.35
N ARG A 333 -11.01 -30.39 -1.12
CA ARG A 333 -9.82 -30.54 -0.26
C ARG A 333 -10.04 -30.07 1.17
N VAL A 334 -10.79 -28.99 1.37
CA VAL A 334 -10.94 -28.33 2.68
C VAL A 334 -12.23 -28.77 3.35
N GLY A 335 -13.36 -28.71 2.62
CA GLY A 335 -14.64 -29.22 3.09
C GLY A 335 -15.85 -28.55 2.44
N HIS A 336 -17.02 -29.16 2.65
CA HIS A 336 -18.30 -28.76 2.06
C HIS A 336 -18.94 -27.55 2.75
N PHE A 337 -18.27 -26.41 2.71
CA PHE A 337 -18.78 -25.14 3.24
C PHE A 337 -18.28 -23.95 2.43
N ASP A 338 -18.99 -22.83 2.50
CA ASP A 338 -18.63 -21.57 1.85
C ASP A 338 -17.41 -20.93 2.57
N PRO A 339 -16.30 -20.60 1.87
CA PRO A 339 -15.07 -20.11 2.51
C PRO A 339 -15.26 -18.85 3.37
N VAL A 340 -16.20 -17.99 2.99
CA VAL A 340 -16.41 -16.69 3.61
C VAL A 340 -17.53 -16.76 4.66
N THR A 341 -18.71 -17.27 4.28
CA THR A 341 -19.88 -17.29 5.17
C THR A 341 -19.96 -18.53 6.05
N ARG A 342 -19.23 -19.60 5.72
CA ARG A 342 -19.24 -20.89 6.41
C ARG A 342 -20.59 -21.61 6.40
N SER A 343 -21.51 -21.18 5.54
CA SER A 343 -22.74 -21.92 5.26
C SER A 343 -22.39 -23.27 4.59
N PRO A 344 -23.18 -24.33 4.82
CA PRO A 344 -22.97 -25.61 4.15
C PRO A 344 -23.11 -25.41 2.64
N LEU A 345 -22.12 -25.85 1.88
CA LEU A 345 -22.03 -25.65 0.44
C LEU A 345 -21.54 -26.93 -0.22
N THR A 346 -22.15 -27.28 -1.35
CA THR A 346 -21.74 -28.43 -2.17
C THR A 346 -21.49 -27.97 -3.61
N GLN A 347 -20.71 -28.73 -4.37
CA GLN A 347 -20.32 -28.36 -5.74
C GLN A 347 -21.53 -28.18 -6.66
N GLU A 348 -22.58 -28.95 -6.44
CA GLU A 348 -23.85 -28.88 -7.21
C GLU A 348 -24.59 -27.55 -7.03
N GLN A 349 -24.32 -26.81 -5.94
CA GLN A 349 -24.95 -25.53 -5.64
C GLN A 349 -24.22 -24.34 -6.30
N LEU A 350 -23.10 -24.58 -6.99
CA LEU A 350 -22.34 -23.54 -7.67
C LEU A 350 -23.04 -23.14 -8.97
N ILE A 351 -23.53 -21.90 -9.02
CA ILE A 351 -24.21 -21.37 -10.20
C ILE A 351 -23.20 -20.55 -11.02
N PRO A 352 -23.04 -20.79 -12.34
CA PRO A 352 -22.18 -19.94 -13.17
C PRO A 352 -22.70 -18.50 -13.19
N ASN A 353 -21.84 -17.54 -12.84
CA ASN A 353 -22.21 -16.12 -12.82
C ASN A 353 -21.92 -15.49 -14.18
N LEU A 354 -22.84 -15.69 -15.12
CA LEU A 354 -22.70 -15.24 -16.51
C LEU A 354 -22.57 -13.70 -16.61
N ALA A 355 -23.29 -12.95 -15.77
CA ALA A 355 -23.20 -11.50 -15.74
C ALA A 355 -21.79 -11.03 -15.36
N MET A 356 -21.19 -11.63 -14.34
CA MET A 356 -19.79 -11.32 -13.99
C MET A 356 -18.81 -11.77 -15.07
N LYS A 357 -19.09 -12.86 -15.79
CA LYS A 357 -18.25 -13.31 -16.91
C LYS A 357 -18.22 -12.26 -18.03
N GLU A 358 -19.38 -11.70 -18.41
CA GLU A 358 -19.46 -10.63 -19.41
C GLU A 358 -18.71 -9.36 -18.96
N VAL A 359 -18.85 -8.97 -17.69
CA VAL A 359 -18.13 -7.81 -17.14
C VAL A 359 -16.63 -8.03 -17.18
N ILE A 360 -16.15 -9.23 -16.83
CA ILE A 360 -14.73 -9.57 -16.87
C ILE A 360 -14.22 -9.62 -18.31
N ASP A 361 -14.97 -10.19 -19.23
CA ASP A 361 -14.58 -10.26 -20.65
C ASP A 361 -14.48 -8.87 -21.27
N ALA A 362 -15.44 -7.98 -20.97
CA ALA A 362 -15.38 -6.58 -21.35
C ALA A 362 -14.13 -5.91 -20.75
N PHE A 363 -13.89 -6.11 -19.45
CA PHE A 363 -12.71 -5.57 -18.77
C PHE A 363 -11.40 -6.05 -19.41
N VAL A 364 -11.25 -7.34 -19.71
CA VAL A 364 -10.05 -7.89 -20.36
C VAL A 364 -9.88 -7.35 -21.78
N SER A 365 -10.98 -7.21 -22.54
CA SER A 365 -10.93 -6.67 -23.91
C SER A 365 -10.47 -5.21 -23.96
N GLU A 366 -10.83 -4.41 -22.96
CA GLU A 366 -10.40 -3.02 -22.81
C GLU A 366 -9.00 -2.91 -22.19
N ASN A 367 -8.57 -3.93 -21.44
CA ASN A 367 -7.36 -3.94 -20.63
C ASN A 367 -6.48 -5.15 -20.95
N GLY A 368 -5.92 -5.20 -22.17
CA GLY A 368 -5.06 -6.33 -22.61
C GLY A 368 -3.83 -6.57 -21.73
N TRP A 369 -3.43 -5.61 -20.89
CA TRP A 369 -2.37 -5.78 -19.89
C TRP A 369 -2.73 -6.74 -18.74
N VAL A 370 -4.01 -7.11 -18.60
CA VAL A 370 -4.49 -7.98 -17.51
C VAL A 370 -4.03 -9.42 -17.69
N GLU A 371 -3.71 -9.85 -18.93
CA GLU A 371 -3.16 -11.18 -19.18
C GLU A 371 -1.72 -11.34 -18.67
N ASP A 372 -1.00 -10.22 -18.48
CA ASP A 372 0.38 -10.17 -17.96
C ASP A 372 0.44 -10.01 -16.41
N TYR A 373 -0.71 -9.84 -15.75
CA TYR A 373 -0.85 -9.63 -14.29
C TYR A 373 -1.11 -10.94 -13.54
#